data_AF-A0A7X7ABQ5-F1
#
_entry.id   AF-A0A7X7ABQ5-F1
#
_cell.length_a   1.000
_cell.length_b   1.000
_cell.length_c   1.000
_cell.angle_alpha   90.00
_cell.angle_beta   90.00
_cell.angle_gamma   90.00
#
_symmetry.space_group_name_H-M   'P 1'
#
loop_
_entity.id
_entity.type
_entity.pdbx_description
1 polymer ?
#
loop_
_entity_poly.entity_id
_entity_poly.type
_entity_poly.pdbx_seq_one_letter_code
_entity_poly.pdbx_strand_id
1 'polypeptide(L)'
;MANEKKILIRVENLKQYFPVKKASFRQKEQLFVRANDDITLDIYQGETLGLVGESGCGKSTLGRTLLQLYNQTDGRTMYYGEDIDEVAPEYVLDILKNLSAKRKEVQAKQKKEIEFAKTYDKMTDGEEKRVALEEKQMLEKDARNSLLDITQLIGGFIVADDLAPISGILVKEYNASIELRILKDKLNEDMIELQAAMGLLQEKGKTEEQINEELKQQLKKVQDQEK
;
A
#
# COMPACT_ATOMS: atom_id res chain seq x y z
N MET A 1 24.66 8.87 16.68
CA MET A 1 24.97 8.45 15.30
C MET A 1 23.90 9.03 14.38
N ALA A 2 24.24 9.38 13.13
CA ALA A 2 23.32 10.10 12.24
C ALA A 2 22.00 9.33 12.07
N ASN A 3 20.91 10.04 12.34
CA ASN A 3 19.55 9.53 12.43
C ASN A 3 19.01 9.30 11.01
N GLU A 4 19.15 8.09 10.45
CA GLU A 4 18.45 7.74 9.20
C GLU A 4 16.95 7.75 9.49
N LYS A 5 16.25 8.81 9.05
CA LYS A 5 14.81 8.95 9.24
C LYS A 5 14.10 7.87 8.41
N LYS A 6 13.32 7.00 9.08
CA LYS A 6 12.47 5.98 8.43
C LYS A 6 11.35 6.68 7.64
N ILE A 7 11.16 6.34 6.37
CA ILE A 7 10.10 6.92 5.54
C ILE A 7 8.80 6.20 5.85
N LEU A 8 7.83 6.89 6.45
CA LEU A 8 6.50 6.41 6.82
C LEU A 8 5.52 6.36 5.64
N ILE A 9 5.60 7.30 4.69
CA ILE A 9 4.73 7.34 3.51
C ILE A 9 5.60 7.76 2.32
N ARG A 10 5.54 6.99 1.23
CA ARG A 10 6.18 7.33 -0.04
C ARG A 10 5.12 7.53 -1.11
N VAL A 11 5.12 8.70 -1.73
CA VAL A 11 4.22 9.07 -2.81
C VAL A 11 5.06 9.29 -4.05
N GLU A 12 4.68 8.68 -5.17
CA GLU A 12 5.36 8.89 -6.44
C GLU A 12 4.36 9.15 -7.56
N ASN A 13 4.56 10.28 -8.24
CA ASN A 13 3.83 10.67 -9.44
C ASN A 13 2.30 10.66 -9.26
N LEU A 14 1.84 10.94 -8.03
CA LEU A 14 0.43 10.90 -7.66
C LEU A 14 -0.36 11.94 -8.46
N LYS A 15 -1.42 11.46 -9.11
CA LYS A 15 -2.37 12.27 -9.87
C LYS A 15 -3.77 12.04 -9.36
N GLN A 16 -4.50 13.14 -9.18
CA GLN A 16 -5.92 13.09 -8.86
C GLN A 16 -6.69 14.11 -9.68
N TYR A 17 -7.48 13.60 -10.62
CA TYR A 17 -8.26 14.38 -11.56
C TYR A 17 -9.75 14.12 -11.35
N PHE A 18 -10.53 15.20 -11.36
CA PHE A 18 -11.98 15.12 -11.25
C PHE A 18 -12.65 15.54 -12.55
N PRO A 19 -13.63 14.77 -13.05
CA PRO A 19 -14.34 15.14 -14.26
C PRO A 19 -15.15 16.41 -14.04
N VAL A 20 -15.07 17.35 -14.97
CA VAL A 20 -15.91 18.55 -15.00
C VAL A 20 -17.25 18.20 -15.61
N LYS A 21 -18.33 18.66 -14.99
CA LYS A 21 -19.68 18.48 -15.53
C LYS A 21 -19.75 19.16 -16.90
N LYS A 22 -20.14 18.39 -17.92
CA LYS A 22 -20.18 18.87 -19.31
C LYS A 22 -21.19 20.03 -19.42
N ALA A 23 -20.76 21.16 -19.96
CA ALA A 23 -21.58 22.38 -20.02
C ALA A 23 -22.59 22.36 -21.18
N SER A 24 -22.34 21.57 -22.21
CA SER A 24 -23.24 21.41 -23.34
C SER A 24 -23.07 20.05 -24.00
N PHE A 25 -24.14 19.57 -24.62
CA PHE A 25 -24.20 18.30 -25.35
C PHE A 25 -23.24 18.25 -26.55
N ARG A 26 -22.87 19.42 -27.10
CA ARG A 26 -21.92 19.56 -28.22
C ARG A 26 -20.45 19.46 -27.81
N GLN A 27 -20.14 19.48 -26.51
CA GLN A 27 -18.77 19.36 -26.04
C GLN A 27 -18.32 17.89 -26.15
N LYS A 28 -17.50 17.59 -27.16
CA LYS A 28 -17.03 16.22 -27.45
C LYS A 28 -16.04 15.69 -26.41
N GLU A 29 -15.19 16.56 -25.84
CA GLU A 29 -14.13 16.15 -24.89
C GLU A 29 -14.58 16.29 -23.42
N GLN A 30 -14.28 15.26 -22.62
CA GLN A 30 -14.45 15.30 -21.16
C GLN A 30 -13.31 16.12 -20.55
N LEU A 31 -13.63 17.28 -19.97
CA LEU A 31 -12.66 18.08 -19.26
C LEU A 31 -12.43 17.53 -17.85
N PHE A 32 -11.22 17.70 -17.33
CA PHE A 32 -10.84 17.31 -15.99
C PHE A 32 -10.23 18.50 -15.25
N VAL A 33 -10.62 18.67 -13.99
CA VAL A 33 -9.88 19.51 -13.04
C VAL A 33 -8.76 18.66 -12.47
N ARG A 34 -7.52 19.07 -12.71
CA ARG A 34 -6.33 18.42 -12.16
C ARG A 34 -6.08 18.95 -10.75
N ALA A 35 -6.66 18.29 -9.76
CA ALA A 35 -6.50 18.71 -8.37
C ALA A 35 -5.10 18.37 -7.82
N ASN A 36 -4.52 17.25 -8.25
CA ASN A 36 -3.12 16.90 -8.02
C ASN A 36 -2.54 16.38 -9.34
N ASP A 37 -1.38 16.90 -9.76
CA ASP A 37 -0.70 16.48 -10.98
C ASP A 37 0.78 16.24 -10.64
N ASP A 38 1.19 14.97 -10.72
CA ASP A 38 2.58 14.52 -10.60
C ASP A 38 3.26 14.85 -9.26
N ILE A 39 2.62 14.51 -8.14
CA ILE A 39 3.17 14.74 -6.80
C ILE A 39 4.04 13.56 -6.36
N THR A 40 5.30 13.85 -6.03
CA THR A 40 6.25 12.92 -5.42
C THR A 40 6.77 13.50 -4.11
N LEU A 41 6.59 12.77 -3.01
CA LEU A 41 7.09 13.17 -1.69
C LEU A 41 7.25 11.96 -0.76
N ASP A 42 8.21 12.07 0.15
CA ASP A 42 8.40 11.13 1.26
C ASP A 42 8.02 11.84 2.57
N ILE A 43 7.25 11.16 3.43
CA ILE A 43 6.91 11.59 4.80
C ILE A 43 7.60 10.64 5.76
N TYR A 44 8.38 11.18 6.70
CA TYR A 44 9.17 10.38 7.62
C TYR A 44 8.44 10.09 8.95
N GLN A 45 8.84 9.04 9.64
CA GLN A 45 8.32 8.69 10.95
C GLN A 45 8.57 9.83 11.96
N GLY A 46 7.53 10.22 12.69
CA GLY A 46 7.58 11.34 13.64
C GLY A 46 7.67 12.73 12.98
N GLU A 47 7.63 12.82 11.65
CA GLU A 47 7.58 14.09 10.94
C GLU A 47 6.17 14.67 10.97
N THR A 48 6.08 15.97 11.25
CA THR A 48 4.86 16.73 11.01
C THR A 48 4.98 17.43 9.67
N LEU A 49 4.35 16.89 8.64
CA LEU A 49 4.29 17.52 7.32
C LEU A 49 3.15 18.57 7.28
N GLY A 50 3.51 19.83 7.17
CA GLY A 50 2.57 20.93 6.92
C GLY A 50 2.41 21.21 5.44
N LEU A 51 1.22 20.91 4.88
CA LEU A 51 0.90 21.25 3.48
C LEU A 51 0.20 22.60 3.40
N VAL A 52 0.88 23.62 2.85
CA VAL A 52 0.38 24.99 2.72
C VAL A 52 0.20 25.42 1.27
N GLY A 53 -0.69 26.39 1.02
CA GLY A 53 -0.98 26.90 -0.30
C GLY A 53 -2.36 27.56 -0.39
N GLU A 54 -2.62 28.27 -1.47
CA GLU A 54 -3.86 29.03 -1.71
C GLU A 54 -5.12 28.16 -1.73
N SER A 55 -6.28 28.74 -1.46
CA SER A 55 -7.56 28.00 -1.56
C SER A 55 -7.72 27.41 -2.96
N GLY A 56 -8.11 26.14 -3.05
CA GLY A 56 -8.30 25.45 -4.34
C GLY A 56 -7.05 24.80 -4.95
N CYS A 57 -5.84 24.97 -4.38
CA CYS A 57 -4.62 24.35 -4.96
C CYS A 57 -4.47 22.83 -4.76
N GLY A 58 -5.51 22.13 -4.28
CA GLY A 58 -5.51 20.66 -4.21
C GLY A 58 -5.01 20.03 -2.90
N LYS A 59 -4.73 20.81 -1.84
CA LYS A 59 -4.25 20.31 -0.53
C LYS A 59 -5.17 19.27 0.11
N SER A 60 -6.44 19.63 0.27
CA SER A 60 -7.43 18.74 0.88
C SER A 60 -7.81 17.59 -0.04
N THR A 61 -7.53 17.69 -1.34
CA THR A 61 -7.62 16.56 -2.25
C THR A 61 -6.47 15.61 -1.99
N LEU A 62 -5.22 16.10 -1.97
CA LEU A 62 -4.03 15.29 -1.70
C LEU A 62 -4.19 14.53 -0.39
N GLY A 63 -4.56 15.21 0.70
CA GLY A 63 -4.78 14.56 2.00
C GLY A 63 -5.83 13.46 1.96
N ARG A 64 -6.97 13.69 1.28
CA ARG A 64 -8.03 12.66 1.12
C ARG A 64 -7.60 11.50 0.23
N THR A 65 -6.82 11.78 -0.82
CA THR A 65 -6.26 10.77 -1.72
C THR A 65 -5.21 9.91 -1.02
N LEU A 66 -4.35 10.52 -0.19
CA LEU A 66 -3.41 9.79 0.66
C LEU A 66 -4.21 8.86 1.58
N LEU A 67 -5.14 9.39 2.36
CA LEU A 67 -6.04 8.62 3.25
C LEU A 67 -6.97 7.61 2.55
N GLN A 68 -6.81 7.38 1.24
CA GLN A 68 -7.58 6.45 0.41
C GLN A 68 -9.09 6.72 0.38
N LEU A 69 -9.52 7.94 0.72
CA LEU A 69 -10.91 8.39 0.57
C LEU A 69 -11.25 8.70 -0.89
N TYR A 70 -10.23 9.00 -1.69
CA TYR A 70 -10.32 9.03 -3.13
C TYR A 70 -9.36 8.03 -3.74
N ASN A 71 -9.86 7.25 -4.69
CA ASN A 71 -8.99 6.44 -5.55
C ASN A 71 -8.18 7.37 -6.45
N GLN A 72 -6.86 7.18 -6.44
CA GLN A 72 -5.93 7.88 -7.31
C GLN A 72 -6.33 7.70 -8.76
N THR A 73 -6.13 8.76 -9.56
CA THR A 73 -6.33 8.69 -11.00
C THR A 73 -5.14 7.98 -11.66
N ASP A 74 -3.93 8.25 -11.18
CA ASP A 74 -2.68 7.62 -11.62
C ASP A 74 -1.58 7.88 -10.56
N GLY A 75 -0.44 7.19 -10.67
CA GLY A 75 0.65 7.24 -9.69
C GLY A 75 0.53 6.20 -8.57
N ARG A 76 1.39 6.29 -7.55
CA ARG A 76 1.43 5.34 -6.42
C ARG A 76 1.59 6.01 -5.05
N THR A 77 1.02 5.40 -4.02
CA THR A 77 1.28 5.75 -2.62
C THR A 77 1.49 4.48 -1.81
N MET A 78 2.62 4.45 -1.12
CA MET A 78 3.05 3.36 -0.27
C MET A 78 3.13 3.85 1.18
N TYR A 79 2.72 3.01 2.10
CA TYR A 79 2.74 3.25 3.54
C TYR A 79 3.80 2.35 4.18
N TYR A 80 4.83 2.93 4.79
CA TYR A 80 6.03 2.26 5.30
C TYR A 80 6.37 2.67 6.75
N GLY A 81 5.56 2.28 7.72
CA GLY A 81 5.98 2.34 9.13
C GLY A 81 6.84 1.15 9.55
N GLU A 82 6.85 0.11 8.73
CA GLU A 82 7.44 -1.24 8.78
C GLU A 82 7.48 -1.71 7.31
N ASP A 83 8.32 -2.68 6.96
CA ASP A 83 8.48 -3.20 5.59
C ASP A 83 7.13 -3.69 5.02
N ILE A 84 6.96 -3.68 3.69
CA ILE A 84 5.70 -4.16 3.07
C ILE A 84 5.50 -5.67 3.29
N ASP A 85 6.58 -6.38 3.63
CA ASP A 85 6.57 -7.76 4.07
C ASP A 85 6.04 -7.90 5.53
N GLU A 86 6.11 -6.83 6.32
CA GLU A 86 5.71 -6.78 7.74
C GLU A 86 4.25 -6.31 7.89
N VAL A 87 3.74 -5.52 6.96
CA VAL A 87 2.30 -5.32 6.84
C VAL A 87 1.78 -6.49 6.01
N ALA A 88 1.04 -7.38 6.64
CA ALA A 88 0.44 -8.53 5.97
C ALA A 88 -1.08 -8.31 5.86
N PRO A 89 -1.56 -7.50 4.91
CA PRO A 89 -2.98 -7.30 4.71
C PRO A 89 -3.66 -8.61 4.34
N GLU A 90 -4.88 -8.80 4.82
CA GLU A 90 -5.71 -9.96 4.48
C GLU A 90 -5.93 -10.09 2.96
N TYR A 91 -6.05 -8.95 2.24
CA TYR A 91 -6.23 -8.94 0.79
C TYR A 91 -5.00 -9.50 0.04
N VAL A 92 -3.78 -9.35 0.57
CA VAL A 92 -2.57 -9.91 -0.05
C VAL A 92 -2.62 -11.43 0.03
N LEU A 93 -2.96 -11.97 1.21
CA LEU A 93 -3.12 -13.41 1.39
C LEU A 93 -4.22 -13.99 0.49
N ASP A 94 -5.34 -13.29 0.35
CA ASP A 94 -6.42 -13.70 -0.56
C ASP A 94 -5.94 -13.78 -2.01
N ILE A 95 -5.25 -12.76 -2.51
CA ILE A 95 -4.72 -12.76 -3.88
C ILE A 95 -3.69 -13.87 -4.06
N LEU A 96 -2.75 -14.03 -3.12
CA LEU A 96 -1.70 -15.06 -3.19
C LEU A 96 -2.28 -16.48 -3.14
N LYS A 97 -3.31 -16.74 -2.34
CA LYS A 97 -4.01 -18.05 -2.32
C LYS A 97 -4.78 -18.33 -3.60
N ASN A 98 -5.29 -17.27 -4.24
CA ASN A 98 -6.20 -17.37 -5.38
C ASN A 98 -5.58 -16.93 -6.72
N LEU A 99 -4.25 -16.93 -6.85
CA LEU A 99 -3.54 -16.41 -8.03
C LEU A 99 -4.07 -16.94 -9.36
N SER A 100 -4.30 -18.25 -9.47
CA SER A 100 -4.83 -18.87 -10.70
C SER A 100 -6.23 -18.38 -11.06
N ALA A 101 -7.09 -18.15 -10.06
CA ALA A 101 -8.42 -17.60 -10.28
C ALA A 101 -8.35 -16.10 -10.62
N LYS A 102 -7.50 -15.34 -9.91
CA LYS A 102 -7.26 -13.91 -10.16
C LYS A 102 -6.68 -13.66 -11.55
N ARG A 103 -5.75 -14.49 -12.03
CA ARG A 103 -5.23 -14.42 -13.41
C ARG A 103 -6.35 -14.59 -14.44
N LYS A 104 -7.26 -15.55 -14.23
CA LYS A 104 -8.42 -15.75 -15.11
C LYS A 104 -9.36 -14.55 -15.09
N GLU A 105 -9.58 -13.96 -13.91
CA GLU A 105 -10.36 -12.73 -13.75
C GLU A 105 -9.76 -11.56 -14.55
N VAL A 106 -8.44 -11.36 -14.43
CA VAL A 106 -7.69 -10.34 -15.19
C VAL A 106 -7.83 -10.57 -16.69
N GLN A 107 -7.62 -11.79 -17.17
CA GLN A 107 -7.75 -12.13 -18.59
C GLN A 107 -9.17 -11.90 -19.11
N ALA A 108 -10.19 -12.22 -18.32
CA ALA A 108 -11.58 -11.99 -18.68
C ALA A 108 -11.90 -10.49 -18.79
N LYS A 109 -11.43 -9.68 -17.81
CA LYS A 109 -11.59 -8.23 -17.82
C LYS A 109 -10.86 -7.57 -19.00
N GLN A 110 -9.62 -7.97 -19.27
CA GLN A 110 -8.86 -7.50 -20.44
C GLN A 110 -9.55 -7.88 -21.76
N LYS A 111 -10.03 -9.11 -21.89
CA LYS A 111 -10.76 -9.53 -23.09
C LYS A 111 -12.02 -8.69 -23.29
N LYS A 112 -12.80 -8.46 -22.23
CA LYS A 112 -13.99 -7.62 -22.26
C LYS A 112 -13.67 -6.18 -22.64
N GLU A 113 -12.62 -5.61 -22.06
CA GLU A 113 -12.10 -4.27 -22.39
C GLU A 113 -11.75 -4.17 -23.89
N ILE A 114 -10.94 -5.10 -24.41
CA ILE A 114 -10.53 -5.13 -25.81
C ILE A 114 -11.74 -5.29 -26.76
N GLU A 115 -12.68 -6.18 -26.44
CA GLU A 115 -13.89 -6.39 -27.25
C GLU A 115 -14.79 -5.15 -27.25
N PHE A 116 -14.96 -4.52 -26.10
CA PHE A 116 -15.71 -3.28 -25.98
C PHE A 116 -15.02 -2.13 -26.71
N ALA A 117 -13.70 -1.98 -26.57
CA ALA A 117 -12.90 -0.97 -27.27
C ALA A 117 -13.05 -1.10 -28.79
N LYS A 118 -12.98 -2.32 -29.34
CA LYS A 118 -13.23 -2.58 -30.77
C LYS A 118 -14.63 -2.18 -31.21
N THR A 119 -15.62 -2.39 -30.35
CA THR A 119 -17.01 -2.03 -30.64
C THR A 119 -17.19 -0.51 -30.61
N TYR A 120 -16.66 0.14 -29.57
CA TYR A 120 -16.63 1.59 -29.40
C TYR A 120 -15.94 2.30 -30.58
N ASP A 121 -14.81 1.79 -31.05
CA ASP A 121 -14.05 2.40 -32.14
C ASP A 121 -14.83 2.36 -33.48
N LYS A 122 -15.75 1.40 -33.63
CA LYS A 122 -16.65 1.28 -34.80
C LYS A 122 -17.91 2.14 -34.68
N MET A 123 -18.22 2.68 -33.51
CA MET A 123 -19.42 3.51 -33.32
C MET A 123 -19.28 4.84 -34.06
N THR A 124 -20.39 5.31 -34.64
CA THR A 124 -20.48 6.64 -35.21
C THR A 124 -20.46 7.70 -34.11
N ASP A 125 -19.82 8.83 -34.40
CA ASP A 125 -19.80 9.97 -33.48
C ASP A 125 -21.22 10.49 -33.22
N GLY A 126 -21.64 10.42 -31.95
CA GLY A 126 -22.99 10.77 -31.52
C GLY A 126 -23.16 10.54 -30.03
N GLU A 127 -24.39 10.72 -29.52
CA GLU A 127 -24.66 10.59 -28.09
C GLU A 127 -24.40 9.19 -27.56
N GLU A 128 -24.75 8.16 -28.33
CA GLU A 128 -24.52 6.75 -27.97
C GLU A 128 -23.04 6.44 -27.75
N LYS A 129 -22.16 6.94 -28.63
CA LYS A 129 -20.71 6.79 -28.47
C LYS A 129 -20.20 7.55 -27.25
N ARG A 130 -20.80 8.70 -26.94
CA ARG A 130 -20.40 9.51 -25.78
C ARG A 130 -20.78 8.87 -24.44
N VAL A 131 -21.92 8.17 -24.41
CA VAL A 131 -22.35 7.34 -23.28
C VAL A 131 -21.45 6.11 -23.17
N ALA A 132 -21.16 5.44 -24.28
CA ALA A 132 -20.27 4.27 -24.31
C ALA A 132 -18.83 4.57 -23.88
N LEU A 133 -18.37 5.83 -23.95
CA LEU A 133 -17.03 6.22 -23.51
C LEU A 133 -16.85 6.01 -22.00
N GLU A 134 -17.87 6.30 -21.19
CA GLU A 134 -17.80 6.10 -19.74
C GLU A 134 -17.65 4.61 -19.40
N GLU A 135 -18.40 3.75 -20.11
CA GLU A 135 -18.27 2.30 -19.96
C GLU A 135 -16.90 1.79 -20.45
N LYS A 136 -16.37 2.30 -21.56
CA LYS A 136 -15.01 1.99 -22.04
C LYS A 136 -13.96 2.31 -20.98
N GLN A 137 -14.02 3.51 -20.39
CA GLN A 137 -13.08 3.95 -19.37
C GLN A 137 -13.18 3.13 -18.08
N MET A 138 -14.39 2.74 -17.68
CA MET A 138 -14.59 1.86 -16.53
C MET A 138 -14.01 0.47 -16.77
N LEU A 139 -14.25 -0.12 -17.96
CA LEU A 139 -13.69 -1.43 -18.31
C LEU A 139 -12.16 -1.40 -18.40
N GLU A 140 -11.59 -0.33 -18.97
CA GLU A 140 -10.15 -0.10 -19.03
C GLU A 140 -9.53 -0.01 -17.63
N LYS A 141 -10.15 0.79 -16.76
CA LYS A 141 -9.72 0.94 -15.36
C LYS A 141 -9.81 -0.38 -14.61
N ASP A 142 -10.93 -1.10 -14.72
CA ASP A 142 -11.14 -2.38 -14.02
C ASP A 142 -10.14 -3.43 -14.46
N ALA A 143 -9.85 -3.53 -15.76
CA ALA A 143 -8.85 -4.44 -16.32
C ALA A 143 -7.44 -4.07 -15.85
N ARG A 144 -7.08 -2.78 -15.88
CA ARG A 144 -5.78 -2.28 -15.44
C ARG A 144 -5.55 -2.49 -13.95
N ASN A 145 -6.51 -2.13 -13.11
CA ASN A 145 -6.40 -2.29 -11.66
C ASN A 145 -6.24 -3.76 -11.28
N SER A 146 -7.06 -4.64 -11.87
CA SER A 146 -6.97 -6.08 -11.57
C SER A 146 -5.61 -6.67 -11.97
N LEU A 147 -5.02 -6.17 -13.07
CA LEU A 147 -3.67 -6.56 -13.48
C LEU A 147 -2.61 -6.03 -12.50
N LEU A 148 -2.72 -4.77 -12.07
CA LEU A 148 -1.79 -4.16 -11.13
C LEU A 148 -1.82 -4.88 -9.78
N ASP A 149 -3.00 -5.23 -9.26
CA ASP A 149 -3.15 -5.94 -7.98
C ASP A 149 -2.35 -7.25 -7.93
N ILE A 150 -2.39 -8.02 -9.03
CA ILE A 150 -1.66 -9.30 -9.10
C ILE A 150 -0.18 -9.10 -9.45
N THR A 151 0.15 -8.20 -10.39
CA THR A 151 1.54 -7.96 -10.84
C THR A 151 2.39 -7.28 -9.78
N GLN A 152 1.81 -6.52 -8.86
CA GLN A 152 2.56 -5.98 -7.72
C GLN A 152 3.04 -7.08 -6.78
N LEU A 153 2.27 -8.17 -6.63
CA LEU A 153 2.60 -9.26 -5.71
C LEU A 153 3.52 -10.31 -6.34
N ILE A 154 3.32 -10.61 -7.62
CA ILE A 154 4.05 -11.71 -8.29
C ILE A 154 4.94 -11.23 -9.43
N GLY A 155 4.97 -9.92 -9.71
CA GLY A 155 5.79 -9.35 -10.77
C GLY A 155 5.54 -10.00 -12.13
N GLY A 156 6.65 -10.29 -12.80
CA GLY A 156 6.66 -11.00 -14.09
C GLY A 156 6.15 -12.43 -14.03
N PHE A 157 6.01 -13.06 -12.85
CA PHE A 157 5.55 -14.44 -12.75
C PHE A 157 4.13 -14.65 -13.26
N ILE A 158 3.34 -13.57 -13.44
CA ILE A 158 2.01 -13.63 -14.06
C ILE A 158 2.00 -14.30 -15.44
N VAL A 159 3.13 -14.30 -16.17
CA VAL A 159 3.23 -14.95 -17.48
C VAL A 159 3.51 -16.45 -17.42
N ALA A 160 3.85 -16.98 -16.25
CA ALA A 160 4.14 -18.42 -16.09
C ALA A 160 2.92 -19.27 -16.49
N ASP A 161 3.16 -20.48 -16.98
CA ASP A 161 2.07 -21.38 -17.40
C ASP A 161 1.20 -21.81 -16.21
N ASP A 162 1.83 -22.12 -15.09
CA ASP A 162 1.18 -22.50 -13.84
C ASP A 162 1.60 -21.58 -12.68
N LEU A 163 0.61 -21.00 -12.00
CA LEU A 163 0.81 -20.14 -10.84
C LEU A 163 0.72 -20.90 -9.50
N ALA A 164 0.30 -22.17 -9.48
CA ALA A 164 0.19 -22.95 -8.25
C ALA A 164 1.52 -23.05 -7.46
N PRO A 165 2.69 -23.35 -8.06
CA PRO A 165 3.94 -23.42 -7.31
C PRO A 165 4.36 -22.04 -6.78
N ILE A 166 4.12 -20.97 -7.56
CA ILE A 166 4.41 -19.59 -7.17
C ILE A 166 3.53 -19.16 -5.99
N SER A 167 2.23 -19.45 -6.07
CA SER A 167 1.25 -19.24 -4.99
C SER A 167 1.72 -19.92 -3.70
N GLY A 168 2.10 -21.20 -3.76
CA GLY A 168 2.55 -21.94 -2.58
C GLY A 168 3.78 -21.32 -1.91
N ILE A 169 4.77 -20.90 -2.71
CA ILE A 169 5.99 -20.25 -2.20
C ILE A 169 5.67 -18.89 -1.57
N LEU A 170 4.93 -18.03 -2.27
CA LEU A 170 4.64 -16.67 -1.80
C LEU A 170 3.70 -16.67 -0.58
N VAL A 171 2.74 -17.60 -0.50
CA VAL A 171 1.91 -17.77 0.71
C VAL A 171 2.76 -18.21 1.89
N LYS A 172 3.73 -19.10 1.67
CA LYS A 172 4.65 -19.53 2.73
C LYS A 172 5.53 -18.37 3.21
N GLU A 173 6.07 -17.59 2.28
CA GLU A 173 6.84 -16.38 2.57
C GLU A 173 6.02 -15.37 3.37
N TYR A 174 4.80 -15.06 2.91
CA TYR A 174 3.87 -14.19 3.63
C TYR A 174 3.61 -14.65 5.08
N ASN A 175 3.35 -15.95 5.30
CA ASN A 175 3.11 -16.48 6.65
C ASN A 175 4.38 -16.39 7.52
N ALA A 176 5.56 -16.64 6.95
CA ALA A 176 6.82 -16.50 7.66
C ALA A 176 7.06 -15.03 8.07
N SER A 177 6.70 -14.07 7.22
CA SER A 177 6.80 -12.65 7.55
C SER A 177 5.84 -12.25 8.68
N ILE A 178 4.64 -12.82 8.73
CA ILE A 178 3.71 -12.68 9.87
C ILE A 178 4.33 -13.19 11.18
N GLU A 179 4.91 -14.39 11.16
CA GLU A 179 5.53 -14.97 12.36
C GLU A 179 6.71 -14.13 12.84
N LEU A 180 7.56 -13.68 11.90
CA LEU A 180 8.68 -12.79 12.20
C LEU A 180 8.22 -11.48 12.82
N ARG A 181 7.13 -10.89 12.31
CA ARG A 181 6.55 -9.68 12.89
C ARG A 181 6.11 -9.91 14.33
N ILE A 182 5.34 -10.96 14.59
CA ILE A 182 4.88 -11.27 15.95
C ILE A 182 6.08 -11.41 16.91
N LEU A 183 7.17 -12.02 16.45
CA LEU A 183 8.39 -12.16 17.23
C LEU A 183 9.11 -10.82 17.46
N LYS A 184 9.17 -9.95 16.44
CA LYS A 184 9.74 -8.60 16.55
C LYS A 184 8.94 -7.71 17.50
N ASP A 185 7.61 -7.78 17.43
CA ASP A 185 6.72 -7.03 18.32
C ASP A 185 6.98 -7.43 19.78
N LYS A 186 7.05 -8.74 20.06
CA LYS A 186 7.43 -9.25 21.39
C LYS A 186 8.82 -8.80 21.83
N LEU A 187 9.82 -8.90 20.94
CA LEU A 187 11.19 -8.47 21.27
C LEU A 187 11.25 -6.98 21.62
N ASN A 188 10.48 -6.14 20.92
CA ASN A 188 10.39 -4.72 21.21
C ASN A 188 9.73 -4.46 22.57
N GLU A 189 8.67 -5.19 22.91
CA GLU A 189 8.05 -5.14 24.25
C GLU A 189 9.07 -5.51 25.34
N ASP A 190 9.74 -6.66 25.20
CA ASP A 190 10.77 -7.13 26.14
C ASP A 190 11.91 -6.10 26.31
N MET A 191 12.34 -5.49 25.20
CA MET A 191 13.37 -4.44 25.22
C MET A 191 12.94 -3.20 25.98
N ILE A 192 11.68 -2.78 25.83
CA ILE A 192 11.13 -1.62 26.56
C ILE A 192 11.07 -1.93 28.06
N GLU A 193 10.62 -3.13 28.44
CA GLU A 193 10.59 -3.57 29.84
C GLU A 193 12.00 -3.58 30.46
N LEU A 194 12.98 -4.10 29.72
CA LEU A 194 14.37 -4.16 30.16
C LEU A 194 14.99 -2.76 30.31
N GLN A 195 14.71 -1.85 29.39
CA GLN A 195 15.14 -0.44 29.49
C GLN A 195 14.51 0.25 30.70
N ALA A 196 13.22 0.03 30.97
CA ALA A 196 12.54 0.59 32.14
C ALA A 196 13.15 0.06 33.46
N ALA A 197 13.43 -1.24 33.52
CA ALA A 197 14.10 -1.86 34.68
C ALA A 197 15.51 -1.29 34.90
N MET A 198 16.29 -1.12 33.83
CA MET A 198 17.62 -0.51 33.90
C MET A 198 17.58 0.94 34.42
N GLY A 199 16.62 1.74 33.94
CA GLY A 199 16.42 3.12 34.41
C GLY A 199 16.15 3.20 35.92
N LEU A 200 15.27 2.34 36.44
CA LEU A 200 14.96 2.26 37.87
C LEU A 200 16.18 1.86 38.73
N LEU A 201 17.08 1.04 38.20
CA LEU A 201 18.29 0.62 38.91
C LEU A 201 19.38 1.71 38.89
N GLN A 202 19.49 2.46 37.79
CA GLN A 202 20.38 3.63 37.70
C GLN A 202 19.94 4.75 38.65
N GLU A 203 18.64 5.02 38.77
CA GLU A 203 18.10 6.00 39.73
C GLU A 203 18.39 5.63 41.19
N LYS A 204 18.52 4.33 41.49
CA LYS A 204 18.92 3.82 42.82
C LYS A 204 20.42 3.92 43.09
N GLY A 205 21.20 4.49 42.18
CA GLY A 205 22.65 4.71 42.34
C GLY A 205 23.50 3.45 42.23
N LYS A 206 22.99 2.38 41.61
CA LYS A 206 23.74 1.13 41.43
C LYS A 206 24.77 1.24 40.30
N THR A 207 25.92 0.60 40.47
CA THR A 207 26.98 0.52 39.45
C THR A 207 26.59 -0.47 38.33
N GLU A 208 27.15 -0.32 37.13
CA GLU A 208 26.86 -1.19 35.97
C GLU A 208 27.02 -2.69 36.25
N GLU A 209 27.98 -3.06 37.12
CA GLU A 209 28.21 -4.45 37.53
C GLU A 209 27.04 -5.01 38.37
N GLN A 210 26.46 -4.20 39.27
CA GLN A 210 25.31 -4.60 40.08
C GLN A 210 24.02 -4.71 39.25
N ILE A 211 23.87 -3.86 38.24
CA ILE A 211 22.75 -3.89 37.28
C ILE A 211 22.81 -5.17 36.44
N ASN A 212 24.00 -5.54 35.96
CA ASN A 212 24.19 -6.76 35.16
C ASN A 212 23.97 -8.05 35.96
N GLU A 213 24.31 -8.11 37.24
CA GLU A 213 24.00 -9.26 38.11
C GLU A 213 22.49 -9.41 38.39
N GLU A 214 21.79 -8.31 38.65
CA GLU A 214 20.34 -8.33 38.90
C GLU A 214 19.55 -8.69 37.64
N LEU A 215 19.92 -8.15 36.47
CA LEU A 215 19.32 -8.52 35.19
C LEU A 215 19.52 -10.01 34.88
N LYS A 216 20.71 -10.57 35.13
CA LYS A 216 20.96 -12.02 34.99
C LYS A 216 20.09 -12.86 35.92
N GLN A 217 19.85 -12.42 37.14
CA GLN A 217 18.96 -13.12 38.07
C GLN A 217 17.49 -13.03 37.65
N GLN A 218 17.04 -11.90 37.10
CA GLN A 218 15.68 -11.75 36.58
C GLN A 218 15.46 -12.57 35.30
N LEU A 219 16.41 -12.55 34.36
CA LEU A 219 16.39 -13.40 33.15
C LEU A 219 16.30 -14.89 33.50
N LYS A 220 17.03 -15.34 34.52
CA LYS A 220 16.95 -16.73 35.01
C LYS A 220 15.57 -17.08 35.56
N LYS A 221 14.92 -16.15 36.28
CA LYS A 221 13.56 -16.35 36.82
C LYS A 221 12.51 -16.42 35.72
N VAL A 222 12.63 -15.62 34.67
CA VAL A 222 11.72 -15.67 33.51
C VAL A 222 11.88 -17.00 32.76
N GLN A 223 13.12 -17.44 32.51
CA GLN A 223 13.40 -18.73 31.86
C GLN A 223 12.94 -19.95 32.68
N ASP A 224 12.95 -19.86 34.00
CA ASP A 224 12.43 -20.92 34.89
C ASP A 224 10.89 -20.92 35.00
N GLN A 225 10.21 -19.84 34.57
CA GLN A 225 8.74 -19.72 34.52
C GLN A 225 8.12 -20.12 33.18
N GLU A 226 8.90 -20.18 32.10
CA GLU A 226 8.47 -20.58 30.75
C GLU A 226 8.60 -22.10 30.45
N LYS A 227 8.93 -22.93 31.46
CA LYS A 227 8.86 -24.40 31.37
C LYS A 227 7.56 -24.94 31.94
#